data_AF-A0A519ZUU7-F1
#
_entry.id   AF-A0A519ZUU7-F1
#
_cell.length_a   1.000
_cell.length_b   1.000
_cell.length_c   1.000
_cell.angle_alpha   90.00
_cell.angle_beta   90.00
_cell.angle_gamma   90.00
#
_symmetry.space_group_name_H-M   'P 1'
#
loop_
_entity.id
_entity.type
_entity.pdbx_description
1 polymer ?
#
loop_
_entity_poly.entity_id
_entity_poly.type
_entity_poly.pdbx_seq_one_letter_code
_entity_poly.pdbx_strand_id
1 'polypeptide(L)' 'MRISRLADQMSGSEIIRIGNAVSEQIRQGATICNLTIGDFDPKLFPIPEGLREGIIAAYQAGHT' A
#
# COMPACT_ATOMS: atom_id res chain seq x y z
N MET A 1 2.97 -22.01 15.48
CA MET A 1 3.96 -20.96 15.87
C MET A 1 3.44 -20.24 17.11
N ARG A 2 4.30 -19.91 18.07
CA ARG A 2 3.93 -19.13 19.27
C ARG A 2 4.22 -17.65 18.97
N ILE A 3 3.18 -16.82 18.88
CA ILE A 3 3.32 -15.38 18.70
C ILE A 3 3.39 -14.68 20.06
N SER A 4 3.85 -13.41 20.09
CA SER A 4 3.88 -12.63 21.32
C SER A 4 2.46 -12.38 21.83
N ARG A 5 2.32 -12.24 23.16
CA ARG A 5 1.01 -11.91 23.78
C ARG A 5 0.42 -10.61 23.23
N LEU A 6 1.27 -9.65 22.87
CA LEU A 6 0.84 -8.40 22.24
C LEU A 6 0.20 -8.66 20.88
N ALA A 7 0.87 -9.43 20.01
CA ALA A 7 0.35 -9.75 18.68
C ALA A 7 -0.96 -10.54 18.74
N ASP A 8 -1.11 -11.43 19.73
CA ASP A 8 -2.34 -12.21 19.95
C ASP A 8 -3.55 -11.33 20.33
N GLN A 9 -3.30 -10.16 20.91
CA GLN A 9 -4.34 -9.20 21.31
C GLN A 9 -4.64 -8.15 20.24
N MET A 10 -3.87 -8.09 19.15
CA MET A 10 -4.11 -7.15 18.06
C MET A 10 -5.26 -7.65 17.18
N SER A 11 -6.26 -6.80 16.97
CA SER A 11 -7.32 -7.07 16.00
C SER A 11 -6.87 -6.70 14.59
N GLY A 12 -7.44 -7.41 13.60
CA GLY A 12 -7.31 -7.01 12.20
C GLY A 12 -7.91 -5.63 11.96
N SER A 13 -7.35 -4.89 11.00
CA SER A 13 -7.86 -3.56 10.64
C SER A 13 -9.09 -3.67 9.74
N GLU A 14 -10.22 -3.18 10.24
CA GLU A 14 -11.48 -3.12 9.47
C GLU A 14 -11.38 -2.14 8.29
N ILE A 15 -10.56 -1.10 8.41
CA ILE A 15 -10.27 -0.16 7.30
C ILE A 15 -9.58 -0.90 6.16
N ILE A 16 -8.58 -1.72 6.47
CA ILE A 16 -7.87 -2.53 5.48
C ILE A 16 -8.81 -3.57 4.86
N ARG A 17 -9.68 -4.20 5.65
CA ARG A 17 -10.69 -5.15 5.14
C ARG A 17 -11.60 -4.50 4.10
N ILE A 18 -12.11 -3.29 4.37
CA ILE A 18 -12.94 -2.52 3.43
C ILE A 18 -12.14 -2.14 2.18
N GLY A 19 -10.93 -1.62 2.35
CA GLY A 19 -10.03 -1.25 1.25
C GLY A 19 -9.77 -2.41 0.28
N ASN A 20 -9.52 -3.61 0.81
CA ASN A 20 -9.32 -4.82 0.02
C ASN A 20 -10.59 -5.22 -0.74
N ALA A 21 -11.76 -5.16 -0.10
CA ALA A 21 -13.04 -5.49 -0.73
C ALA A 21 -13.40 -4.52 -1.87
N VAL A 22 -13.08 -3.23 -1.73
CA VAL A 22 -13.25 -2.23 -2.80
C VAL A 22 -12.29 -2.52 -3.95
N SER A 23 -11.01 -2.78 -3.64
CA SER A 23 -9.98 -3.08 -4.64
C SER A 23 -10.32 -4.32 -5.46
N GLU A 24 -10.88 -5.34 -4.82
CA GLU A 24 -11.34 -6.57 -5.48
C GLU A 24 -12.47 -6.31 -6.48
N GLN A 25 -13.46 -5.50 -6.10
CA GLN A 25 -14.56 -5.13 -7.01
C GLN A 25 -14.05 -4.33 -8.22
N ILE A 26 -13.12 -3.39 -8.00
CA ILE A 26 -12.48 -2.65 -9.10
C ILE A 26 -11.75 -3.61 -10.05
N ARG A 27 -11.04 -4.62 -9.50
CA ARG A 27 -10.36 -5.66 -10.29
C ARG A 27 -11.34 -6.49 -11.13
N GLN A 28 -12.55 -6.72 -10.62
CA GLN A 28 -13.64 -7.40 -11.34
C GLN A 28 -14.34 -6.50 -12.39
N GLY A 29 -13.88 -5.26 -12.56
CA GLY A 29 -14.40 -4.33 -13.56
C GLY A 29 -15.46 -3.36 -13.05
N ALA A 30 -15.74 -3.34 -11.74
CA ALA A 30 -16.65 -2.35 -11.18
C ALA A 30 -16.03 -0.94 -11.26
N THR A 31 -16.81 0.02 -11.74
CA THR A 31 -16.42 1.44 -11.70
C THR A 31 -16.79 2.01 -10.33
N ILE A 32 -15.79 2.20 -9.47
CA ILE A 32 -15.97 2.68 -8.10
C ILE A 32 -15.12 3.94 -7.89
N CYS A 33 -15.74 5.00 -7.36
CA CYS A 33 -15.00 6.14 -6.84
C CYS A 33 -14.43 5.76 -5.47
N ASN A 34 -13.16 5.35 -5.43
CA ASN A 34 -12.50 4.88 -4.22
C ASN A 34 -12.05 6.07 -3.35
N LEU A 35 -12.82 6.34 -2.28
CA LEU A 35 -12.51 7.36 -1.27
C LEU A 35 -12.17 6.75 0.09
N THR A 36 -11.80 5.46 0.12
CA THR A 36 -11.57 4.71 1.39
C THR A 36 -10.09 4.50 1.70
N ILE A 37 -9.22 4.53 0.68
CA ILE A 37 -7.77 4.41 0.82
C ILE A 37 -7.14 5.81 0.75
N GLY A 38 -6.30 6.13 1.73
CA GLY A 38 -5.64 7.45 1.84
C GLY A 38 -4.35 7.59 1.02
N ASP A 39 -3.92 6.54 0.32
CA ASP A 39 -2.72 6.58 -0.51
C ASP A 39 -2.98 7.30 -1.83
N PHE A 40 -1.95 7.98 -2.34
CA PHE A 40 -1.99 8.59 -3.65
C PHE A 40 -1.92 7.53 -4.75
N ASP A 41 -2.73 7.70 -5.80
CA ASP A 41 -2.58 6.91 -7.02
C ASP A 41 -1.28 7.33 -7.73
N PRO A 42 -0.27 6.45 -7.85
CA PRO A 42 1.01 6.79 -8.48
C PRO A 42 0.88 7.12 -9.97
N LYS A 43 -0.25 6.80 -10.63
CA LYS A 43 -0.53 7.23 -12.00
C LYS A 43 -0.92 8.71 -12.07
N LEU A 44 -1.55 9.23 -11.02
CA LEU A 44 -1.96 10.63 -10.91
C LEU A 44 -0.88 11.48 -10.21
N PHE A 45 -0.21 10.89 -9.22
CA PHE A 45 0.81 11.52 -8.39
C PHE A 45 2.09 10.67 -8.42
N PRO A 46 2.85 10.69 -9.52
CA PRO A 46 4.06 9.90 -9.62
C PRO A 46 5.09 10.36 -8.58
N ILE A 47 5.95 9.41 -8.16
CA ILE A 47 7.10 9.73 -7.33
C ILE A 47 7.95 10.84 -7.98
N PRO A 48 8.41 11.85 -7.23
CA PRO A 48 9.26 12.90 -7.80
C PRO A 48 10.52 12.32 -8.46
N GLU A 49 10.91 12.90 -9.59
CA GLU A 49 12.00 12.39 -10.42
C GLU A 49 13.32 12.23 -9.64
N GLY A 50 13.74 13.27 -8.91
CA GLY A 50 14.97 13.19 -8.11
C GLY A 50 14.93 12.14 -7.01
N LEU A 51 13.75 11.85 -6.45
CA LEU A 51 13.59 10.78 -5.46
C LEU A 51 13.73 9.41 -6.13
N ARG A 52 13.09 9.22 -7.30
CA ARG A 52 13.23 7.99 -8.10
C ARG A 52 14.69 7.72 -8.46
N GLU A 53 15.40 8.74 -8.95
CA GLU A 53 16.81 8.62 -9.35
C GLU A 53 17.72 8.33 -8.15
N GLY A 54 17.51 9.02 -7.03
CA GLY A 54 18.26 8.78 -5.80
C GLY A 54 18.08 7.35 -5.27
N ILE A 55 16.86 6.82 -5.30
CA ILE A 55 16.58 5.42 -4.92
C ILE A 55 17.33 4.44 -5.83
N ILE A 56 17.30 4.66 -7.15
CA ILE A 56 17.99 3.81 -8.12
C ILE A 56 19.50 3.83 -7.88
N ALA A 57 20.09 5.01 -7.68
CA ALA A 57 21.53 5.15 -7.44
C ALA A 57 21.96 4.47 -6.14
N ALA A 58 21.19 4.62 -5.06
CA ALA A 58 21.48 3.97 -3.78
C ALA A 58 21.46 2.44 -3.89
N TYR A 59 20.47 1.89 -4.60
CA TYR A 59 20.37 0.46 -4.86
C TYR A 59 21.57 -0.06 -5.68
N GLN A 60 21.97 0.67 -6.73
CA GLN A 60 23.14 0.33 -7.54
C GLN A 60 24.46 0.39 -6.76
N ALA A 61 24.55 1.28 -5.77
CA ALA A 61 25.69 1.39 -4.87
C ALA A 61 25.73 0.30 -3.77
N GLY A 62 24.71 -0.57 -3.69
CA GLY A 62 24.63 -1.64 -2.70
C GLY A 62 24.15 -1.19 -1.32
N HIS A 63 23.50 -0.02 -1.21
CA HIS A 63 22.81 0.37 0.00
C HIS A 63 21.46 -0.37 0.07
N THR A 64 21.31 -1.28 1.05
CA THR A 64 20.10 -2.07 1.29
C THR A 64 19.46 -1.72 2.61
#